data_AF-I4B904-F1
#
_entry.id   AF-I4B904-F1
#
_cell.length_a   1.000
_cell.length_b   1.000
_cell.length_c   1.000
_cell.angle_alpha   90.00
_cell.angle_beta   90.00
_cell.angle_gamma   90.00
#
_symmetry.space_group_name_H-M   'P 1'
#
loop_
_entity.id
_entity.type
_entity.pdbx_description
1 polymer ?
#
loop_
_entity_poly.entity_id
_entity_poly.type
_entity_poly.pdbx_seq_one_letter_code
_entity_poly.pdbx_strand_id
1 'polypeptide(L)'
;MLAMAAKKSASASAVESSATSLPADMTFEKALADLEEITEKLEDGKESLEESMRLYEYGLQLKEFCEVKLKEAEGKWLMLKKAKDGSVTAHELPNDKIPEPNELQGQMF
;
A
#
# COMPACT_ATOMS: atom_id res chain seq x y z
N MET A 1 -28.52 -37.65 -35.87
CA MET A 1 -28.20 -36.21 -36.04
C MET A 1 -27.78 -35.66 -34.68
N LEU A 2 -26.57 -35.11 -34.61
CA LEU A 2 -26.00 -34.36 -33.48
C LEU A 2 -26.87 -33.14 -33.14
N ALA A 3 -27.05 -32.82 -31.87
CA ALA A 3 -27.36 -31.47 -31.42
C ALA A 3 -26.58 -31.17 -30.13
N MET A 4 -25.55 -30.36 -30.29
CA MET A 4 -24.79 -29.71 -29.22
C MET A 4 -25.43 -28.36 -28.86
N ALA A 5 -25.16 -27.96 -27.60
CA ALA A 5 -25.06 -26.60 -27.07
C ALA A 5 -26.33 -25.77 -26.81
N ALA A 6 -26.50 -25.40 -25.54
CA ALA A 6 -26.69 -23.99 -25.17
C ALA A 6 -26.24 -23.75 -23.70
N LYS A 7 -25.15 -22.99 -23.60
CA LYS A 7 -24.59 -22.35 -22.41
C LYS A 7 -25.63 -21.40 -21.80
N LYS A 8 -25.95 -21.53 -20.51
CA LYS A 8 -26.64 -20.47 -19.77
C LYS A 8 -25.63 -19.70 -18.93
N SER A 9 -25.22 -18.58 -19.52
CA SER A 9 -24.55 -17.46 -18.88
C SER A 9 -25.56 -16.62 -18.08
N ALA A 10 -25.02 -16.00 -17.03
CA ALA A 10 -25.41 -14.74 -16.40
C ALA A 10 -26.65 -14.68 -15.49
N SER A 11 -26.40 -14.25 -14.25
CA SER A 11 -27.01 -13.08 -13.58
C SER A 11 -26.66 -13.17 -12.08
N ALA A 12 -26.35 -12.13 -11.31
CA ALA A 12 -25.97 -10.73 -11.51
C ALA A 12 -25.69 -10.21 -10.09
N SER A 13 -24.74 -9.29 -9.92
CA SER A 13 -24.96 -8.18 -8.99
C SER A 13 -24.13 -6.99 -9.44
N ALA A 14 -24.82 -6.05 -10.08
CA ALA A 14 -24.36 -4.69 -10.26
C ALA A 14 -24.76 -3.91 -9.00
N VAL A 15 -23.81 -3.71 -8.09
CA VAL A 15 -23.82 -2.77 -6.94
C VAL A 15 -22.34 -2.69 -6.54
N GLU A 16 -21.55 -1.60 -6.56
CA GLU A 16 -21.79 -0.17 -6.54
C GLU A 16 -20.51 0.54 -7.00
N SER A 17 -20.64 1.70 -7.64
CA SER A 17 -19.53 2.57 -8.07
C SER A 17 -18.93 3.41 -6.92
N SER A 18 -18.72 2.87 -5.71
CA SER A 18 -18.20 3.66 -4.60
C SER A 18 -16.74 3.34 -4.26
N ALA A 19 -15.86 4.23 -4.73
CA ALA A 19 -14.70 4.72 -4.00
C ALA A 19 -13.53 3.74 -3.78
N THR A 20 -12.68 3.59 -4.81
CA THR A 20 -11.24 3.32 -4.67
C THR A 20 -10.53 4.54 -4.03
N SER A 21 -11.06 5.09 -2.94
CA SER A 21 -10.50 6.27 -2.27
C SER A 21 -10.48 6.05 -0.77
N LEU A 22 -9.39 6.46 -0.14
CA LEU A 22 -9.20 6.33 1.31
C LEU A 22 -10.34 7.02 2.10
N PRO A 23 -10.90 6.37 3.13
CA PRO A 23 -11.80 6.98 4.10
C PRO A 23 -11.20 8.22 4.78
N ALA A 24 -12.03 9.23 5.08
CA ALA A 24 -11.59 10.47 5.72
C ALA A 24 -10.97 10.25 7.12
N ASP A 25 -11.50 9.29 7.89
CA ASP A 25 -11.02 8.93 9.23
C ASP A 25 -9.97 7.80 9.21
N MET A 26 -9.26 7.62 8.08
CA MET A 26 -8.25 6.58 7.96
C MET A 26 -7.11 6.79 8.97
N THR A 27 -6.69 5.70 9.61
CA THR A 27 -5.57 5.67 10.57
C THR A 27 -4.41 4.85 10.01
N PHE A 28 -3.20 5.06 10.53
CA PHE A 28 -2.02 4.30 10.09
C PHE A 28 -2.21 2.79 10.27
N GLU A 29 -2.60 2.36 11.48
CA GLU A 29 -2.77 0.94 11.79
C GLU A 29 -3.81 0.26 10.90
N LYS A 30 -4.91 0.97 10.63
CA LYS A 30 -5.93 0.46 9.71
C LYS A 30 -5.41 0.38 8.28
N ALA A 31 -4.73 1.42 7.81
CA ALA A 31 -4.20 1.42 6.45
C ALA A 31 -3.17 0.31 6.23
N LEU A 32 -2.35 0.03 7.25
CA LEU A 32 -1.39 -1.07 7.22
C LEU A 32 -2.09 -2.43 7.21
N ALA A 33 -3.09 -2.65 8.07
CA ALA A 33 -3.86 -3.90 8.10
C ALA A 33 -4.61 -4.15 6.78
N ASP A 34 -5.24 -3.11 6.22
CA ASP A 34 -5.94 -3.19 4.94
C ASP A 34 -4.94 -3.50 3.79
N LEU A 35 -3.72 -2.95 3.85
CA LEU A 35 -2.66 -3.24 2.87
C LEU A 35 -2.17 -4.68 2.96
N GLU A 36 -1.99 -5.22 4.16
CA GLU A 36 -1.62 -6.63 4.39
C GLU A 36 -2.69 -7.58 3.82
N GLU A 37 -3.96 -7.32 4.08
CA GLU A 37 -5.08 -8.11 3.53
C GLU A 37 -5.09 -8.09 1.99
N ILE A 38 -4.83 -6.93 1.39
CA ILE A 38 -4.73 -6.80 -0.07
C ILE A 38 -3.57 -7.63 -0.61
N THR A 39 -2.39 -7.57 0.03
CA THR A 39 -1.24 -8.37 -0.41
C THR A 39 -1.55 -9.86 -0.36
N GLU A 40 -2.19 -10.34 0.71
CA GLU A 40 -2.61 -11.74 0.83
C GLU A 40 -3.56 -12.15 -0.31
N LYS A 41 -4.59 -11.32 -0.59
CA LYS A 41 -5.56 -11.59 -1.68
C LYS A 41 -4.90 -11.63 -3.07
N LEU A 42 -3.95 -10.73 -3.32
CA LEU A 42 -3.23 -10.67 -4.60
C LEU A 42 -2.29 -11.88 -4.77
N GLU A 43 -1.62 -12.30 -3.69
CA GLU A 43 -0.73 -13.48 -3.70
C GLU A 43 -1.50 -14.79 -3.87
N ASP A 44 -2.70 -14.87 -3.29
CA ASP A 44 -3.59 -16.04 -3.40
C ASP A 44 -4.06 -16.30 -4.85
N GLY A 45 -4.11 -15.25 -5.69
CA GLY A 45 -4.40 -15.36 -7.12
C GLY A 45 -5.80 -15.88 -7.47
N LYS A 46 -6.74 -15.84 -6.51
CA LYS A 46 -8.13 -16.32 -6.68
C LYS A 46 -9.05 -15.25 -7.27
N GLU A 47 -8.63 -13.99 -7.22
CA GLU A 47 -9.41 -12.85 -7.69
C GLU A 47 -9.41 -12.75 -9.22
N SER A 48 -10.46 -12.14 -9.76
CA SER A 48 -10.51 -11.82 -11.19
C SER A 48 -9.50 -10.71 -11.53
N LEU A 49 -9.04 -10.66 -12.78
CA LEU A 49 -8.11 -9.62 -13.24
C LEU A 49 -8.57 -8.20 -12.90
N GLU A 50 -9.85 -7.90 -13.11
CA GLU A 50 -10.43 -6.58 -12.83
C GLU A 50 -10.36 -6.24 -11.33
N GLU A 51 -10.61 -7.24 -10.48
CA GLU A 51 -10.55 -7.08 -9.03
C GLU A 51 -9.10 -6.97 -8.54
N SER A 52 -8.19 -7.77 -9.09
CA SER A 52 -6.74 -7.63 -8.82
C SER A 52 -6.23 -6.23 -9.16
N MET A 53 -6.70 -5.63 -10.26
CA MET A 53 -6.34 -4.26 -10.60
C MET A 53 -6.86 -3.24 -9.59
N ARG A 54 -8.11 -3.38 -9.13
CA ARG A 54 -8.69 -2.49 -8.11
C ARG A 54 -7.96 -2.62 -6.77
N LEU A 55 -7.70 -3.84 -6.33
CA LEU A 55 -6.95 -4.14 -5.11
C LEU A 55 -5.54 -3.52 -5.19
N TYR A 56 -4.87 -3.64 -6.32
CA TYR A 56 -3.56 -3.03 -6.54
C TYR A 56 -3.60 -1.49 -6.47
N GLU A 57 -4.54 -0.85 -7.16
CA GLU A 57 -4.71 0.61 -7.12
C GLU A 57 -5.02 1.13 -5.72
N TYR A 58 -5.84 0.40 -4.97
CA TYR A 58 -6.16 0.74 -3.59
C TYR A 58 -4.95 0.52 -2.67
N GLY A 59 -4.22 -0.58 -2.87
CA GLY A 59 -2.96 -0.86 -2.17
C GLY A 59 -1.91 0.24 -2.36
N LEU A 60 -1.80 0.81 -3.57
CA LEU A 60 -0.91 1.95 -3.82
C LEU A 60 -1.29 3.18 -2.98
N GLN A 61 -2.58 3.47 -2.86
CA GLN A 61 -3.05 4.61 -2.06
C GLN A 61 -2.78 4.39 -0.56
N LEU A 62 -3.02 3.18 -0.05
CA LEU A 62 -2.72 2.83 1.34
C LEU A 62 -1.22 2.94 1.62
N LYS A 63 -0.38 2.47 0.69
CA LYS A 63 1.08 2.59 0.77
C LYS A 63 1.53 4.04 0.85
N GLU A 64 1.01 4.91 -0.03
CA GLU A 64 1.31 6.35 0.00
C GLU A 64 0.85 7.00 1.32
N PHE A 65 -0.35 6.66 1.80
CA PHE A 65 -0.86 7.15 3.08
C PHE A 65 0.06 6.76 4.25
N CYS A 66 0.49 5.50 4.31
CA CYS A 66 1.42 5.01 5.33
C CYS A 66 2.76 5.76 5.27
N GLU A 67 3.34 5.96 4.08
CA GLU A 67 4.58 6.71 3.90
C GLU A 67 4.45 8.16 4.41
N VAL A 68 3.34 8.83 4.11
CA VAL A 68 3.08 10.19 4.60
C VAL A 68 3.00 10.19 6.13
N LYS A 69 2.29 9.24 6.74
CA LYS A 69 2.16 9.16 8.20
C LYS A 69 3.49 8.91 8.90
N LEU A 70 4.35 8.05 8.34
CA LEU A 70 5.69 7.81 8.86
C LEU A 70 6.56 9.07 8.75
N LYS A 71 6.55 9.77 7.61
CA LYS A 71 7.26 11.05 7.44
C LYS A 71 6.79 12.12 8.43
N GLU A 72 5.48 12.22 8.68
CA GLU A 72 4.92 13.12 9.70
C GLU A 72 5.43 12.78 11.11
N ALA A 73 5.49 11.50 11.45
CA ALA A 73 5.97 11.03 12.75
C ALA A 73 7.48 11.31 12.94
N GLU A 74 8.29 11.03 11.93
CA GLU A 74 9.72 11.34 11.90
C GLU A 74 9.98 12.84 12.05
N GLY A 75 9.24 13.68 11.34
CA GLY A 75 9.32 15.13 11.45
C GLY A 75 9.02 15.62 12.86
N LYS A 76 7.96 15.11 13.49
CA LYS A 76 7.62 15.42 14.89
C LYS A 76 8.72 14.99 15.85
N TRP A 77 9.27 13.78 15.67
CA TRP A 77 10.38 13.28 16.48
C TRP A 77 11.62 14.18 16.37
N LEU A 78 11.99 14.58 15.16
CA LEU A 78 13.14 15.45 14.92
C LEU A 78 12.97 16.82 15.59
N MET A 79 11.75 17.39 15.56
CA MET A 79 11.46 18.64 16.26
C MET A 79 11.58 18.50 17.78
N LEU A 80 11.05 17.41 18.36
CA LEU A 80 11.19 17.12 19.79
C LEU A 80 12.65 16.94 20.20
N LYS A 81 13.46 16.27 19.37
CA LYS A 81 14.90 16.10 19.60
C LYS A 81 15.63 17.44 19.56
N LYS A 82 15.38 18.28 18.55
CA LYS A 82 16.00 19.62 18.41
C LYS A 82 15.65 20.53 19.60
N ALA A 83 14.39 20.51 20.06
CA ALA A 83 13.96 21.30 21.21
C ALA A 83 14.66 20.90 22.53
N LYS A 84 15.08 19.63 22.65
CA LYS A 84 15.75 19.12 23.85
C LYS A 84 17.27 19.33 23.84
N ASP A 85 17.89 19.45 22.67
CA ASP A 85 19.35 19.49 22.51
C ASP A 85 19.91 20.87 22.06
N GLY A 86 19.05 21.83 21.68
CA GLY A 86 19.47 23.19 21.33
C GLY A 86 20.38 23.34 20.10
N SER A 87 20.76 22.23 19.44
CA SER A 87 21.66 22.21 18.29
C SER A 87 20.88 22.14 16.98
N VAL A 88 21.02 23.18 16.14
CA VAL A 88 20.57 23.17 14.75
C VAL A 88 21.66 22.54 13.91
N THR A 89 21.52 21.25 13.60
CA THR A 89 22.07 20.70 12.37
C THR A 89 20.92 20.24 11.49
N ALA A 90 20.65 21.03 10.46
CA ALA A 90 19.80 20.61 9.35
C ALA A 90 20.62 19.57 8.56
N HIS A 91 20.51 18.31 8.94
CA HIS A 91 20.80 17.24 8.00
C HIS A 91 19.53 17.05 7.18
N GLU A 92 19.54 17.57 5.95
CA GLU A 92 18.55 17.20 4.94
C GLU A 92 18.53 15.67 4.87
N LEU A 93 17.39 15.06 5.13
CA LEU A 93 17.22 13.64 4.89
C LEU A 93 17.41 13.45 3.38
N PRO A 94 18.39 12.66 2.92
CA PRO A 94 18.46 12.30 1.53
C PRO A 94 17.19 11.51 1.22
N ASN A 95 16.25 12.19 0.56
CA ASN A 95 15.21 11.53 -0.19
C ASN A 95 15.96 10.86 -1.34
N ASP A 96 16.33 9.59 -1.17
CA ASP A 96 16.43 8.58 -2.22
C ASP A 96 17.10 7.31 -1.67
N LYS A 97 16.39 6.19 -1.86
CA LYS A 97 16.78 4.77 -1.68
C LYS A 97 16.55 4.17 -0.30
N ILE A 98 15.46 3.41 -0.19
CA ILE A 98 15.45 2.17 0.59
C ILE A 98 16.50 1.26 -0.08
N PRO A 99 17.57 0.83 0.61
CA PRO A 99 18.54 -0.08 0.02
C PRO A 99 17.85 -1.39 -0.36
N GLU A 100 18.03 -1.84 -1.59
CA GLU A 100 17.60 -3.16 -2.02
C GLU A 100 18.27 -4.21 -1.10
N PRO A 101 17.56 -5.27 -0.66
CA PRO A 101 18.10 -6.27 0.28
C PRO A 101 19.46 -6.88 -0.12
N ASN A 102 19.81 -6.79 -1.40
CA ASN A 102 21.04 -7.34 -1.98
C ASN A 102 22.27 -6.42 -1.93
N GLU A 103 22.17 -5.17 -1.47
CA GLU A 103 23.31 -4.25 -1.40
C GLU A 103 24.23 -4.47 -0.18
N LEU A 104 23.78 -5.25 0.82
CA LEU A 104 24.56 -5.59 2.03
C LEU A 104 25.42 -6.86 1.88
N GLN A 105 25.29 -7.61 0.79
CA GLN A 105 26.03 -8.88 0.61
C GLN A 105 27.43 -8.71 -0.03
N GLY A 106 27.90 -7.49 -0.24
CA GLY A 106 29.16 -7.20 -0.93
C GLY A 106 30.37 -6.81 -0.05
N GLN A 107 30.24 -6.71 1.27
CA GLN A 107 31.35 -6.28 2.15
C GLN A 107 31.78 -7.36 3.13
N MET A 108 32.12 -8.52 2.60
CA MET A 108 33.05 -9.44 3.28
C MET A 108 33.60 -10.46 2.29
N PHE A 109 34.39 -9.96 1.33
CA PHE A 109 35.67 -10.53 0.86
C PHE A 109 36.51 -9.39 0.25
#